data_AF-A0A9E5HZ95-F1
#
_entry.id   AF-A0A9E5HZ95-F1
#
_cell.length_a   1.000
_cell.length_b   1.000
_cell.length_c   1.000
_cell.angle_alpha   90.00
_cell.angle_beta   90.00
_cell.angle_gamma   90.00
#
_symmetry.space_group_name_H-M   'P 1'
#
loop_
_entity.id
_entity.type
_entity.pdbx_description
1 polymer ?
#
loop_
_entity_poly.entity_id
_entity_poly.type
_entity_poly.pdbx_seq_one_letter_code
_entity_poly.pdbx_strand_id
1 'polypeptide(L)' 'VGMGRSIHAGQVSVADGTPLAAQKLARVLTNDPGMGVIRHVDSGYEIADKTAREKHVHIPMLDTE' A
#
# COMPACT_ATOMS: atom_id res chain seq x y z
N VAL A 1 4.82 18.86 -6.63
CA VAL A 1 5.58 20.13 -6.72
C VAL A 1 5.08 20.96 -7.90
N GLY A 2 5.25 22.29 -7.86
CA GLY A 2 4.57 23.24 -8.76
C GLY A 2 5.00 23.23 -10.23
N MET A 3 6.22 22.82 -10.58
CA MET A 3 6.67 22.65 -11.97
C MET A 3 7.72 21.53 -12.11
N GLY A 4 7.37 20.46 -12.83
CA GLY A 4 8.28 19.37 -13.20
C GLY A 4 8.83 18.53 -12.03
N ARG A 5 9.63 17.50 -12.36
CA ARG A 5 10.43 16.66 -11.43
C ARG A 5 9.66 15.73 -10.47
N SER A 6 8.35 15.60 -10.60
CA SER A 6 7.59 14.68 -9.76
C SER A 6 6.47 14.00 -10.52
N ILE A 7 6.32 12.71 -10.26
CA ILE A 7 5.15 11.93 -10.64
C ILE A 7 4.57 11.40 -9.33
N HIS A 8 3.26 11.56 -9.15
CA HIS A 8 2.52 10.99 -8.02
C HIS A 8 1.22 10.42 -8.55
N ALA A 9 0.70 9.40 -7.87
CA ALA A 9 -0.62 8.85 -8.16
C ALA A 9 -1.60 9.28 -7.07
N GLY A 10 -2.87 9.44 -7.45
CA GLY A 10 -3.99 9.68 -6.55
C GLY A 10 -5.04 8.59 -6.72
N GLN A 11 -5.68 8.22 -5.62
CA GLN A 11 -6.68 7.16 -5.55
C GLN A 11 -7.92 7.72 -4.83
N VAL A 12 -9.11 7.41 -5.36
CA VAL A 12 -10.39 7.71 -4.70
C VAL A 12 -11.32 6.50 -4.83
N SER A 13 -12.03 6.18 -3.76
CA SER A 13 -13.09 5.17 -3.76
C SER A 13 -14.32 5.65 -3.02
N VAL A 14 -15.49 5.20 -3.47
CA VAL A 14 -16.79 5.57 -2.91
C VAL A 14 -17.33 4.43 -2.07
N ALA A 15 -17.74 4.75 -0.84
CA ALA A 15 -18.50 3.87 0.03
C ALA A 15 -20.01 4.12 -0.16
N ASP A 16 -20.60 3.49 -1.18
CA ASP A 16 -22.03 3.68 -1.53
C ASP A 16 -22.99 2.72 -0.78
N GLY A 17 -22.47 1.93 0.16
CA GLY A 17 -23.24 0.95 0.93
C GLY A 17 -23.47 -0.39 0.23
N THR A 18 -23.01 -0.57 -1.01
CA THR A 18 -23.16 -1.84 -1.73
C THR A 18 -22.15 -2.90 -1.27
N PRO A 19 -22.48 -4.21 -1.36
CA PRO A 19 -21.52 -5.27 -1.11
C PRO A 19 -20.28 -5.21 -2.02
N LEU A 20 -20.45 -4.73 -3.26
CA LEU A 20 -19.34 -4.55 -4.19
C LEU A 20 -18.38 -3.45 -3.72
N ALA A 21 -18.91 -2.31 -3.24
CA ALA A 21 -18.07 -1.27 -2.67
C ALA A 21 -17.30 -1.75 -1.46
N ALA A 22 -17.92 -2.55 -0.57
CA ALA A 22 -17.22 -3.16 0.56
C ALA A 22 -16.01 -4.02 0.12
N GLN A 23 -16.19 -4.86 -0.92
CA GLN A 23 -15.08 -5.68 -1.46
C GLN A 23 -13.97 -4.81 -2.09
N LYS A 24 -14.33 -3.75 -2.81
CA LYS A 24 -13.37 -2.82 -3.42
C LYS A 24 -12.58 -2.08 -2.34
N LEU A 25 -13.26 -1.54 -1.33
CA LEU A 25 -12.65 -0.79 -0.23
C LEU A 25 -11.69 -1.66 0.56
N ALA A 26 -12.07 -2.91 0.88
CA ALA A 26 -11.18 -3.83 1.58
C ALA A 26 -9.86 -4.05 0.83
N ARG A 27 -9.90 -4.15 -0.50
CA ARG A 27 -8.70 -4.31 -1.33
C ARG A 27 -7.92 -3.00 -1.47
N VAL A 28 -8.60 -1.91 -1.82
CA VAL A 28 -7.97 -0.61 -2.07
C VAL A 28 -7.29 -0.07 -0.81
N LEU A 29 -7.99 -0.08 0.32
CA LEU A 29 -7.48 0.47 1.58
C LEU A 29 -6.43 -0.43 2.23
N THR A 30 -6.23 -1.65 1.73
CA THR A 30 -5.10 -2.51 2.11
C THR A 30 -3.91 -2.28 1.16
N ASN A 31 -4.17 -2.27 -0.15
CA ASN A 31 -3.12 -2.24 -1.16
C ASN A 31 -2.46 -0.86 -1.30
N ASP A 32 -3.21 0.23 -1.24
CA ASP A 32 -2.66 1.59 -1.40
C ASP A 32 -1.61 1.93 -0.32
N PRO A 33 -1.89 1.80 1.00
CA PRO A 33 -0.85 1.94 2.01
C PRO A 33 0.19 0.80 1.95
N GLY A 34 -0.21 -0.41 1.55
CA GLY A 34 0.70 -1.54 1.34
C GLY A 34 1.83 -1.21 0.35
N MET A 35 1.53 -0.50 -0.74
CA MET A 35 2.54 -0.02 -1.69
C MET A 35 3.56 0.92 -1.04
N GLY A 36 3.12 1.73 -0.08
CA GLY A 36 4.01 2.56 0.74
C GLY A 36 5.00 1.72 1.55
N VAL A 37 4.52 0.65 2.21
CA VAL A 37 5.37 -0.28 2.97
C VAL A 37 6.35 -0.97 2.03
N ILE A 38 5.87 -1.58 0.93
CA ILE A 38 6.71 -2.28 -0.06
C ILE A 38 7.84 -1.38 -0.57
N ARG A 39 7.51 -0.13 -0.91
CA ARG A 39 8.49 0.85 -1.40
C ARG A 39 9.59 1.15 -0.37
N HIS A 40 9.24 1.26 0.91
CA HIS A 40 10.22 1.57 1.95
C HIS A 40 11.03 0.33 2.36
N VAL A 41 10.46 -0.86 2.28
CA VAL A 41 11.21 -2.12 2.40
C VAL A 41 12.28 -2.20 1.31
N ASP A 42 11.90 -2.00 0.05
CA ASP A 42 12.83 -2.00 -1.08
C ASP A 42 13.93 -0.93 -0.95
N SER A 43 13.65 0.17 -0.24
CA SER A 43 14.62 1.22 0.07
C SER A 43 15.52 0.93 1.30
N GLY A 44 15.31 -0.19 2.00
CA GLY A 44 16.12 -0.64 3.12
C GLY A 44 15.74 -0.09 4.50
N TYR A 45 14.49 0.37 4.70
CA TYR A 45 14.05 0.88 6.01
C TYR A 45 13.61 -0.26 6.95
N GLU A 46 14.33 -0.46 8.05
CA GLU A 46 14.02 -1.50 9.06
C GLU A 46 12.59 -1.43 9.63
N ILE A 47 12.06 -0.22 9.82
CA ILE A 47 10.68 -0.03 10.30
C ILE A 47 9.65 -0.57 9.29
N ALA A 48 9.95 -0.49 7.99
CA ALA A 48 9.09 -1.00 6.94
C ALA A 48 9.12 -2.54 6.91
N ASP A 49 10.28 -3.16 7.13
CA ASP A 49 10.41 -4.61 7.24
C ASP A 49 9.58 -5.15 8.42
N LYS A 50 9.70 -4.50 9.58
CA LYS A 50 8.89 -4.82 10.76
C LYS A 50 7.40 -4.68 10.46
N THR A 51 7.01 -3.58 9.83
CA THR A 51 5.60 -3.33 9.46
C THR A 51 5.09 -4.38 8.47
N ALA A 52 5.90 -4.78 7.48
CA ALA A 52 5.53 -5.80 6.50
C ALA A 52 5.25 -7.15 7.16
N ARG A 53 6.10 -7.57 8.12
CA ARG A 53 5.90 -8.79 8.91
C ARG A 53 4.67 -8.72 9.81
N GLU A 54 4.49 -7.61 10.55
CA GLU A 54 3.35 -7.43 11.47
C GLU A 54 1.99 -7.34 10.77
N LYS A 55 1.97 -6.83 9.53
CA LYS A 55 0.74 -6.64 8.75
C LYS A 55 0.57 -7.65 7.63
N HIS A 56 1.46 -8.64 7.54
CA HIS A 56 1.48 -9.67 6.49
C HIS A 56 1.43 -9.10 5.07
N VAL A 57 2.22 -8.04 4.83
CA VAL A 57 2.40 -7.50 3.48
C VAL A 57 3.32 -8.43 2.71
N HIS A 58 2.81 -9.07 1.66
CA HIS A 58 3.58 -9.98 0.83
C HIS A 58 4.65 -9.22 0.03
N ILE A 59 5.92 -9.54 0.25
CA ILE A 59 7.06 -8.98 -0.47
C ILE A 59 7.92 -10.13 -0.99
N PRO A 60 7.96 -10.41 -2.31
CA PRO A 60 8.58 -11.64 -2.82
C PRO A 60 10.08 -11.78 -2.50
N MET A 61 10.78 -10.67 -2.31
CA MET A 61 12.22 -10.64 -2.00
C MET A 61 12.52 -10.73 -0.50
N LEU A 62 11.48 -10.67 0.35
CA LEU A 62 11.60 -10.68 1.80
C LEU A 62 10.71 -11.81 2.32
N ASP A 63 11.31 -12.90 2.82
CA ASP A 63 10.57 -14.00 3.43
C ASP A 63 9.71 -13.43 4.58
N THR A 64 8.44 -13.19 4.26
CA THR A 64 7.43 -12.55 5.11
C THR A 64 6.43 -13.57 5.65
N GLU A 65 6.67 -14.86 5.39
CA GLU A 65 5.99 -15.99 6.03
C GLU A 65 6.44 -16.19 7.49
#